data_AF-A0A939X4Z2-F1
#
_entry.id   AF-A0A939X4Z2-F1
#
_cell.length_a   1.000
_cell.length_b   1.000
_cell.length_c   1.000
_cell.angle_alpha   90.00
_cell.angle_beta   90.00
_cell.angle_gamma   90.00
#
_symmetry.space_group_name_H-M   'P 1'
#
loop_
_entity.id
_entity.type
_entity.pdbx_description
1 polymer ?
#
loop_
_entity_poly.entity_id
_entity_poly.type
_entity_poly.pdbx_seq_one_letter_code
_entity_poly.pdbx_strand_id
1 'polypeptide(L)' 'METYSLRTLNGSNDFITLLRETDEGFVIRIVRDKDGYNEITNEFMSKELFDTCVRTGYLTKVEATQSLVATA' A
#
# COMPACT_ATOMS: atom_id res chain seq x y z
N MET A 1 -1.08 -11.84 1.06
CA MET A 1 -1.31 -10.44 1.44
C MET A 1 -1.12 -9.62 0.20
N GLU A 2 -2.09 -8.78 -0.17
CA GLU A 2 -2.05 -7.99 -1.40
C GLU A 2 -1.42 -6.63 -1.12
N THR A 3 -0.48 -6.23 -1.97
CA THR A 3 0.27 -4.97 -1.84
C THR A 3 0.04 -4.09 -3.07
N TYR A 4 -0.13 -2.80 -2.84
CA TYR A 4 -0.33 -1.80 -3.89
C TYR A 4 0.67 -0.67 -3.69
N SER A 5 1.25 -0.18 -4.78
CA SER A 5 2.07 1.04 -4.75
C SER A 5 1.17 2.25 -4.90
N LEU A 6 1.43 3.30 -4.13
CA LEU A 6 0.79 4.59 -4.38
C LEU A 6 1.48 5.27 -5.56
N ARG A 7 0.68 5.93 -6.41
CA ARG A 7 1.23 6.81 -7.45
C ARG A 7 1.80 8.06 -6.79
N THR A 8 3.12 8.17 -6.75
CA THR A 8 3.80 9.33 -6.18
C THR A 8 4.28 10.27 -7.29
N LEU A 9 4.13 11.58 -7.08
CA LEU A 9 4.61 12.60 -8.03
C LEU A 9 6.11 12.87 -7.87
N ASN A 10 6.68 12.52 -6.71
CA ASN A 10 8.02 12.93 -6.29
C ASN A 10 9.00 11.75 -6.13
N GLY A 11 8.63 10.55 -6.58
CA GLY A 11 9.48 9.36 -6.48
C GLY A 11 9.58 8.74 -5.08
N SER A 12 8.68 9.08 -4.14
CA SER A 12 8.58 8.35 -2.88
C SER A 12 8.10 6.91 -3.13
N ASN A 13 8.67 5.96 -2.39
CA ASN A 13 8.33 4.55 -2.46
C ASN A 13 7.29 4.21 -1.39
N ASP A 14 6.08 4.68 -1.62
CA ASP A 14 4.98 4.47 -0.68
C ASP A 14 4.15 3.24 -1.09
N PHE A 15 3.89 2.35 -0.13
CA PHE A 15 3.15 1.11 -0.35
C PHE A 15 2.00 0.99 0.63
N ILE A 16 0.91 0.39 0.18
CA ILE A 16 -0.13 -0.12 1.06
C ILE A 16 -0.19 -1.63 1.00
N THR A 17 -0.45 -2.25 2.15
CA THR A 17 -0.71 -3.69 2.26
C THR A 17 -2.09 -3.88 2.87
N LEU A 18 -2.93 -4.67 2.21
CA LEU A 18 -4.23 -5.06 2.76
C LEU A 18 -3.98 -6.05 3.92
N LEU A 19 -4.32 -5.65 5.14
CA LEU A 19 -4.17 -6.48 6.33
C LEU A 19 -5.43 -7.31 6.58
N ARG A 20 -6.61 -6.71 6.40
CA ARG A 20 -7.91 -7.34 6.64
C ARG A 20 -8.98 -6.72 5.78
N GLU A 21 -9.87 -7.54 5.24
CA GLU A 21 -11.08 -7.12 4.55
C GLU A 21 -12.28 -7.17 5.52
N THR A 22 -13.20 -6.22 5.37
CA THR A 22 -14.46 -6.11 6.10
C THR A 22 -15.57 -5.79 5.11
N ASP A 23 -16.83 -5.91 5.54
CA ASP A 23 -17.99 -5.60 4.70
C ASP A 23 -18.01 -4.12 4.26
N GLU A 24 -17.38 -3.23 5.04
CA GLU A 24 -17.33 -1.79 4.79
C GLU A 24 -16.05 -1.33 4.07
N GLY A 25 -15.01 -2.17 4.00
CA GLY A 25 -13.72 -1.79 3.42
C GLY A 25 -12.55 -2.64 3.89
N PHE A 26 -11.41 -1.98 4.11
CA PHE A 26 -10.13 -2.62 4.35
C PHE A 26 -9.38 -1.97 5.50
N VAL A 27 -8.81 -2.79 6.38
CA VAL A 27 -7.72 -2.35 7.24
C VAL A 27 -6.44 -2.47 6.43
N ILE A 28 -5.77 -1.34 6.22
CA ILE A 28 -4.55 -1.25 5.42
C ILE A 28 -3.38 -0.84 6.30
N ARG A 29 -2.18 -1.28 5.92
CA ARG A 29 -0.92 -0.73 6.41
C ARG A 29 -0.32 0.14 5.34
N ILE A 30 -0.02 1.38 5.66
CA ILE A 30 0.70 2.31 4.79
C ILE A 30 2.14 2.35 5.27
N VAL A 31 3.08 2.13 4.34
CA VAL A 31 4.52 2.34 4.56
C VAL A 31 4.93 3.50 3.68
N ARG A 32 5.41 4.58 4.30
CA ARG A 32 5.94 5.74 3.58
C ARG A 32 7.42 5.89 3.85
N ASP A 33 8.18 6.11 2.79
CA ASP A 33 9.60 6.43 2.89
C ASP A 33 9.76 7.93 3.17
N LYS A 34 10.40 8.26 4.28
CA LYS A 34 10.71 9.63 4.70
C LYS A 34 12.20 9.73 5.00
N ASP A 35 12.97 10.21 4.02
CA ASP A 35 14.38 10.64 4.13
C ASP A 35 15.14 10.05 5.34
N GLY A 36 15.38 8.74 5.30
CA GLY A 36 16.16 8.01 6.30
C GLY A 36 15.34 7.18 7.31
N TYR A 37 14.02 7.21 7.28
CA TYR A 37 13.16 6.30 8.05
C TYR A 37 11.84 5.98 7.35
N ASN A 38 11.27 4.82 7.70
CA ASN A 38 9.94 4.42 7.25
C ASN A 38 8.88 4.78 8.28
N GLU A 39 7.86 5.52 7.87
CA GLU A 39 6.65 5.71 8.65
C GLU A 39 5.66 4.58 8.34
N ILE A 40 5.22 3.86 9.37
CA ILE A 40 4.25 2.76 9.24
C ILE A 40 2.99 3.13 9.99
N THR A 41 1.87 3.29 9.28
CA THR A 41 0.55 3.52 9.88
C THR A 41 -0.42 2.42 9.50
N ASN A 42 -1.34 2.07 10.41
CA ASN A 42 -2.47 1.21 10.09
C ASN A 42 -3.72 2.08 10.08
N GLU A 43 -4.46 2.04 8.98
CA GLU A 43 -5.64 2.88 8.78
C GLU A 43 -6.79 2.05 8.19
N PHE A 44 -8.01 2.56 8.33
CA PHE A 44 -9.17 2.01 7.64
C PHE A 44 -9.41 2.78 6.35
N MET A 45 -9.61 2.03 5.27
CA MET A 45 -9.97 2.56 3.95
C MET A 45 -11.30 1.95 3.53
N SER A 46 -12.29 2.77 3.21
CA SER A 46 -13.58 2.25 2.73
C SER A 46 -13.40 1.53 1.39
N LYS A 47 -14.30 0.58 1.10
CA LYS A 47 -14.28 -0.14 -0.17
C LYS A 47 -14.40 0.80 -1.38
N GLU A 48 -15.26 1.81 -1.27
CA GLU A 48 -15.47 2.80 -2.34
C GLU A 48 -14.20 3.61 -2.65
N LEU A 49 -13.47 4.03 -1.61
CA LEU A 49 -12.22 4.77 -1.77
C LEU A 49 -11.16 3.88 -2.41
N PHE A 50 -11.01 2.65 -1.91
CA PHE A 50 -10.07 1.68 -2.46
C PHE A 50 -10.33 1.41 -3.95
N ASP A 51 -11.57 1.09 -4.31
CA ASP A 51 -11.96 0.79 -5.70
C ASP A 51 -11.72 2.01 -6.61
N THR A 52 -11.97 3.22 -6.10
CA THR A 52 -11.72 4.46 -6.83
C THR A 52 -10.23 4.69 -7.04
N CYS A 53 -9.41 4.48 -6.01
CA CYS A 53 -7.96 4.60 -6.10
C CYS A 53 -7.36 3.58 -7.09
N VAL A 54 -7.85 2.34 -7.10
CA VAL A 54 -7.43 1.33 -8.10
C VAL A 54 -7.86 1.74 -9.50
N ARG A 55 -9.14 2.12 -9.68
CA ARG A 55 -9.71 2.52 -10.99
C ARG A 55 -9.01 3.73 -11.60
N THR A 56 -8.59 4.70 -10.78
CA THR A 56 -7.90 5.91 -11.24
C THR A 56 -6.40 5.72 -11.45
N GLY A 57 -5.86 4.54 -11.13
CA GLY A 57 -4.42 4.27 -11.16
C GLY A 57 -3.65 4.96 -10.03
N TYR A 58 -4.33 5.44 -9.00
CA TYR A 58 -3.68 5.94 -7.78
C TYR A 58 -3.06 4.79 -6.97
N LEU A 59 -3.74 3.63 -6.95
CA LEU A 59 -3.20 2.38 -6.44
C LEU A 59 -2.95 1.42 -7.60
N THR A 60 -1.73 0.94 -7.72
CA THR A 60 -1.36 -0.10 -8.69
C THR A 60 -0.99 -1.36 -7.95
N LYS A 61 -1.62 -2.48 -8.30
CA LYS A 61 -1.32 -3.78 -7.69
C LYS A 61 0.13 -4.13 -7.99
N VAL A 62 0.90 -4.39 -6.95
CA VAL A 62 2.27 -4.87 -7.09
C VAL A 62 2.18 -6.39 -7.09
N GLU A 63 2.50 -7.02 -8.22
CA GLU A 63 2.69 -8.46 -8.21
C GLU A 63 3.87 -8.76 -7.31
N ALA A 64 3.61 -9.50 -6.22
CA ALA A 64 4.62 -9.91 -5.27
C ALA A 64 5.60 -10.87 -5.96
N THR A 65 6.55 -10.33 -6.71
CA THR A 65 7.80 -11.02 -6.97
C THR A 65 8.53 -10.97 -5.63
N GLN A 66 8.60 -12.11 -4.95
CA GLN A 66 9.33 -12.28 -3.70
C GLN A 66 10.77 -11.81 -3.87
N SER A 67 11.05 -10.53 -3.62
CA SER A 67 12.41 -10.09 -3.36
C SER A 67 12.71 -10.41 -1.90
N LEU A 68 13.16 -11.66 -1.74
CA LEU A 68 14.01 -12.11 -0.65
C LEU A 68 15.12 -11.07 -0.43
N VAL A 69 14.95 -10.17 0.54
CA VAL A 69 16.11 -9.64 1.25
C VAL A 69 16.34 -10.53 2.45
N ALA A 70 16.81 -11.73 2.14
CA ALA A 70 17.73 -12.42 3.03
C ALA A 70 18.98 -11.55 3.09
N THR A 71 19.19 -10.86 4.20
CA THR A 71 20.53 -10.38 4.54
C THR A 71 21.01 -11.19 5.73
N ALA A 72 22.17 -11.79 5.49
CA ALA A 72 22.89 -12.82 6.23
C ALA A 72 23.11 -12.56 7.73
#